data_AF-A0A2H0J592-F1
#
_entry.id   AF-A0A2H0J592-F1
#
_cell.length_a   1.000
_cell.length_b   1.000
_cell.length_c   1.000
_cell.angle_alpha   90.00
_cell.angle_beta   90.00
_cell.angle_gamma   90.00
#
_symmetry.space_group_name_H-M   'P 1'
#
loop_
_entity.id
_entity.type
_entity.pdbx_description
1 polymer ?
#
loop_
_entity_poly.entity_id
_entity_poly.type
_entity_poly.pdbx_seq_one_letter_code
_entity_poly.pdbx_strand_id
1 'polypeptide(L)'
;MTLKLDTSHRDRLKSLAVAKKRSAHYLMKEAIERYLRAEEAQQAALQSVDDSVAHFEATGLHITLNELKTWAKDVKENRNAQLPACHT
;
A
#
# COMPACT_ATOMS: atom_id res chain seq x y z
N MET A 1 -12.34 14.81 18.44
CA MET A 1 -12.83 14.95 17.05
C MET A 1 -14.13 14.18 16.93
N THR A 2 -15.19 14.79 16.40
CA THR A 2 -16.52 14.17 16.26
C THR A 2 -16.82 13.97 14.77
N LEU A 3 -17.00 12.72 14.35
CA LEU A 3 -17.33 12.39 12.97
C LEU A 3 -18.84 12.53 12.76
N LYS A 4 -19.28 13.44 11.89
CA LYS A 4 -20.67 13.51 11.47
C LYS A 4 -20.95 12.40 10.47
N LEU A 5 -21.87 11.52 10.83
CA LEU A 5 -22.46 10.51 9.96
C LEU A 5 -23.95 10.82 9.83
N ASP A 6 -24.51 10.62 8.64
CA ASP A 6 -25.96 10.61 8.46
C ASP A 6 -26.60 9.43 9.22
N THR A 7 -27.92 9.49 9.37
CA THR A 7 -28.70 8.47 10.08
C THR A 7 -28.56 7.08 9.45
N SER A 8 -28.60 6.98 8.11
CA SER A 8 -28.50 5.71 7.40
C SER A 8 -27.15 5.03 7.63
N HIS A 9 -26.04 5.76 7.57
CA HIS A 9 -24.71 5.22 7.87
C HIS A 9 -24.57 4.78 9.33
N ARG A 10 -25.12 5.55 10.29
CA ARG A 10 -25.11 5.15 11.70
C ARG A 10 -25.87 3.86 11.96
N ASP A 11 -27.03 3.68 11.35
CA ASP A 11 -27.85 2.49 11.56
C ASP A 11 -27.21 1.25 10.93
N ARG A 12 -26.68 1.37 9.71
CA ARG A 12 -25.90 0.31 9.07
C ARG A 12 -24.68 -0.11 9.91
N LEU A 13 -23.96 0.87 10.46
CA LEU A 13 -22.80 0.63 11.31
C LEU A 13 -23.18 -0.09 12.61
N LYS A 14 -24.29 0.31 13.25
CA LYS A 14 -24.80 -0.36 14.46
C LYS A 14 -25.18 -1.81 14.18
N SER A 15 -25.92 -2.07 13.10
CA SER A 15 -26.29 -3.44 12.72
C SER A 15 -25.06 -4.29 12.43
N LEU A 16 -24.05 -3.73 11.75
CA LEU A 16 -22.80 -4.41 11.48
C LEU A 16 -21.99 -4.69 12.76
N ALA A 17 -21.99 -3.75 13.71
CA ALA A 17 -21.35 -3.89 15.01
C ALA A 17 -21.94 -5.04 15.83
N VAL A 18 -23.27 -5.16 15.86
CA VAL A 18 -23.98 -6.29 16.49
C VAL A 18 -23.59 -7.62 15.83
N ALA A 19 -23.66 -7.69 14.50
CA ALA A 19 -23.31 -8.91 13.76
C ALA A 19 -21.84 -9.34 13.98
N LYS A 20 -20.92 -8.38 14.09
CA LYS A 20 -19.49 -8.61 14.34
C LYS A 20 -19.13 -8.77 15.82
N LYS A 21 -20.09 -8.62 16.75
CA LYS A 21 -19.85 -8.60 18.21
C LYS A 21 -18.77 -7.59 18.63
N ARG A 22 -18.80 -6.40 18.03
CA ARG A 22 -17.89 -5.28 18.32
C ARG A 22 -18.68 -4.01 18.58
N SER A 23 -18.06 -2.98 19.15
CA SER A 23 -18.71 -1.68 19.28
C SER A 23 -18.68 -0.92 17.95
N ALA A 24 -19.68 -0.08 17.70
CA ALA A 24 -19.70 0.79 16.53
C ALA A 24 -18.46 1.70 16.47
N HIS A 25 -18.02 2.20 17.63
CA HIS A 25 -16.79 3.01 17.75
C HIS A 25 -15.53 2.25 17.32
N TYR A 26 -15.41 0.97 17.71
CA TYR A 26 -14.30 0.13 17.27
C TYR A 26 -14.27 -0.02 15.75
N LEU A 27 -15.42 -0.31 15.13
CA LEU A 27 -15.51 -0.44 13.67
C LEU A 27 -15.21 0.88 12.95
N MET A 28 -15.57 2.03 13.52
CA MET A 28 -15.20 3.35 12.96
C MET A 28 -13.70 3.57 12.97
N LYS A 29 -13.04 3.31 14.12
CA LYS A 29 -11.59 3.42 14.23
C LYS A 29 -10.90 2.48 13.25
N GLU A 30 -11.33 1.23 13.22
CA GLU A 30 -10.77 0.22 12.31
C GLU A 30 -10.95 0.63 10.84
N ALA A 31 -12.10 1.19 10.46
CA ALA A 31 -12.32 1.68 9.11
C ALA A 31 -11.40 2.84 8.74
N ILE A 32 -11.21 3.80 9.66
CA ILE A 32 -10.30 4.94 9.47
C ILE A 32 -8.86 4.45 9.35
N GLU A 33 -8.42 3.55 10.22
CA GLU A 33 -7.06 2.98 10.16
C GLU A 33 -6.80 2.23 8.85
N ARG A 34 -7.79 1.48 8.35
CA ARG A 34 -7.67 0.78 7.06
C ARG A 34 -7.57 1.76 5.91
N TYR A 35 -8.35 2.84 5.93
CA TYR A 35 -8.29 3.90 4.94
C TYR A 35 -6.93 4.59 4.95
N LEU A 36 -6.47 5.05 6.12
CA LEU A 36 -5.18 5.71 6.26
C LEU A 36 -4.04 4.82 5.76
N ARG A 37 -4.00 3.54 6.18
CA ARG A 37 -2.98 2.60 5.69
C ARG A 37 -2.98 2.44 4.17
N ALA A 38 -4.16 2.42 3.55
CA ALA A 38 -4.28 2.31 2.10
C ALA A 38 -3.77 3.58 1.40
N GLU A 39 -4.19 4.76 1.87
CA GLU A 39 -3.76 6.05 1.33
C GLU A 39 -2.25 6.26 1.50
N GLU A 40 -1.71 5.97 2.68
CA GLU A 40 -0.28 6.09 2.98
C GLU A 40 0.55 5.14 2.11
N ALA A 41 0.08 3.91 1.89
CA ALA A 41 0.75 2.96 0.99
C ALA A 41 0.73 3.43 -0.46
N GLN A 42 -0.38 4.02 -0.92
CA GLN A 42 -0.48 4.59 -2.26
C GLN A 42 0.46 5.79 -2.42
N GLN A 43 0.48 6.70 -1.44
CA GLN A 43 1.39 7.84 -1.44
C GLN A 43 2.85 7.42 -1.45
N ALA A 44 3.21 6.43 -0.62
CA ALA A 44 4.58 5.89 -0.58
C ALA A 44 4.97 5.25 -1.92
N ALA A 45 4.04 4.55 -2.59
CA ALA A 45 4.30 3.97 -3.90
C ALA A 45 4.53 5.05 -4.97
N LEU A 46 3.72 6.12 -4.98
CA LEU A 46 3.89 7.24 -5.92
C LEU A 46 5.22 7.96 -5.67
N GLN A 47 5.54 8.27 -4.41
CA GLN A 47 6.81 8.90 -4.05
C GLN A 47 8.00 8.04 -4.46
N SER A 48 7.93 6.72 -4.28
CA SER A 48 8.98 5.79 -4.71
C SER A 48 9.22 5.81 -6.22
N VAL A 49 8.16 5.97 -7.02
CA VAL A 49 8.27 6.14 -8.47
C VAL A 49 8.98 7.46 -8.80
N ASP A 50 8.54 8.57 -8.21
CA ASP A 50 9.14 9.88 -8.44
C ASP A 50 10.63 9.90 -8.04
N ASP A 51 10.97 9.30 -6.90
CA ASP A 51 12.35 9.17 -6.43
C ASP A 51 13.20 8.31 -7.38
N SER A 52 12.64 7.22 -7.91
CA SER A 52 13.31 6.34 -8.86
C SER A 52 13.59 7.05 -10.19
N VAL A 53 12.62 7.85 -10.68
CA VAL A 53 12.79 8.67 -11.89
C VAL A 53 13.87 9.72 -11.67
N ALA A 54 13.81 10.47 -10.58
CA ALA A 54 14.81 11.49 -10.25
C ALA A 54 16.22 10.88 -10.13
N HIS A 55 16.35 9.70 -9.51
CA HIS A 55 17.62 9.00 -9.40
C HIS A 55 18.16 8.57 -10.78
N PHE A 56 17.31 8.03 -11.65
CA PHE A 56 17.71 7.64 -13.00
C PHE A 56 18.12 8.86 -13.83
N GLU A 57 17.37 9.96 -13.78
CA GLU A 57 17.71 11.20 -14.49
C GLU A 57 19.06 11.78 -14.02
N ALA A 58 19.36 11.68 -12.73
CA ALA A 58 20.61 12.20 -12.16
C ALA A 58 21.84 11.30 -12.43
N THR A 59 21.66 9.97 -12.49
CA THR A 59 22.78 9.01 -12.49
C THR A 59 22.90 8.16 -13.75
N GLY A 60 21.82 8.03 -14.53
CA GLY A 60 21.69 7.07 -15.63
C GLY A 60 21.63 5.61 -15.20
N LEU A 61 21.70 5.31 -13.90
CA LEU A 61 21.76 3.96 -13.37
C LEU A 61 20.40 3.26 -13.51
N HIS A 62 20.40 2.11 -14.15
CA HIS A 62 19.22 1.29 -14.40
C HIS A 62 19.56 -0.21 -14.35
N ILE A 63 18.53 -1.05 -14.37
CA ILE A 63 18.67 -2.47 -14.69
C ILE A 63 18.00 -2.72 -16.04
N THR A 64 18.54 -3.64 -16.82
CA THR A 64 17.96 -4.00 -18.11
C THR A 64 16.72 -4.88 -17.91
N LEU A 65 15.85 -4.89 -18.93
CA LEU A 65 14.69 -5.78 -18.95
C LEU A 65 15.07 -7.26 -18.81
N ASN A 66 16.23 -7.67 -19.34
CA ASN A 66 16.69 -9.05 -19.25
C ASN A 66 17.08 -9.43 -17.82
N GLU A 67 17.80 -8.54 -17.11
CA GLU A 67 18.16 -8.76 -15.71
C GLU A 67 16.92 -8.82 -14.81
N LEU A 68 15.95 -7.93 -15.04
CA LEU A 68 14.67 -7.95 -14.33
C LEU A 68 13.91 -9.26 -14.58
N LYS A 69 13.87 -9.76 -15.83
CA LYS A 69 13.22 -11.03 -16.17
C LYS A 69 13.91 -12.22 -15.51
N THR A 70 15.23 -12.23 -15.45
CA THR A 70 16.00 -13.29 -14.76
C THR A 70 15.67 -13.26 -13.28
N TRP A 71 15.80 -12.11 -12.63
CA TRP A 71 15.47 -11.96 -11.21
C TRP A 71 14.01 -12.35 -10.91
N ALA A 72 13.06 -11.96 -11.74
CA ALA A 72 11.65 -12.31 -11.54
C ALA A 72 11.37 -13.83 -11.66
N LYS A 73 12.22 -14.58 -12.36
CA LYS A 73 12.17 -16.06 -12.34
C LYS A 73 12.75 -16.59 -11.04
N ASP A 74 13.90 -16.07 -10.63
CA ASP A 74 14.58 -16.49 -9.41
C ASP A 74 13.72 -16.27 -8.16
N VAL A 75 12.96 -15.16 -8.10
CA VAL A 75 12.02 -14.87 -6.99
C VAL A 75 10.89 -15.90 -6.88
N LYS A 76 10.48 -16.52 -8.00
CA LYS A 76 9.43 -17.55 -7.98
C LYS A 76 9.92 -18.84 -7.33
N GLU A 77 11.21 -19.16 -7.48
CA GLU A 77 11.84 -20.35 -6.91
C GLU A 77 12.36 -20.08 -5.48
N ASN A 78 12.91 -18.88 -5.27
CA ASN A 78 13.44 -18.40 -4.00
C ASN A 78 12.97 -16.96 -3.73
N ARG A 79 11.99 -16.81 -2.83
CA ARG A 79 11.40 -15.51 -2.48
C ARG A 79 12.43 -14.51 -1.91
N ASN A 80 13.61 -14.96 -1.50
CA ASN A 80 14.69 -14.12 -0.98
C ASN A 80 15.77 -13.77 -2.03
N ALA A 81 15.53 -14.02 -3.32
CA ALA A 81 16.46 -13.66 -4.39
C ALA A 81 16.70 -12.14 -4.43
N GLN A 82 17.96 -11.73 -4.42
CA GLN A 82 18.36 -10.33 -4.42
C GLN A 82 18.24 -9.69 -5.81
N LEU A 83 17.80 -8.43 -5.85
CA LEU A 83 17.79 -7.64 -7.07
C LEU A 83 19.23 -7.37 -7.55
N PRO A 84 19.47 -7.39 -8.87
CA PRO A 84 20.75 -6.97 -9.44
C PRO A 84 20.99 -5.48 -9.15
N ALA A 85 22.27 -5.11 -9.01
CA ALA A 85 22.66 -3.71 -8.84
C ALA A 85 22.42 -2.92 -10.14
N CYS A 86 21.98 -1.67 -10.02
CA CYS A 86 21.83 -0.77 -11.16
C CYS A 86 23.20 -0.41 -11.76
N HIS A 87 23.24 -0.24 -13.08
CA HIS A 87 24.41 0.11 -13.88
C HIS A 87 24.02 1.05 -15.03
N THR A 88 25.00 1.62 -15.73
CA THR A 88 24.81 2.55 -16.86
C THR A 88 24.91 1.85 -18.20
#